data_AF-A0A9E1SDB7-F1
#
_entry.id   AF-A0A9E1SDB7-F1
#
_cell.length_a   1.000
_cell.length_b   1.000
_cell.length_c   1.000
_cell.angle_alpha   90.00
_cell.angle_beta   90.00
_cell.angle_gamma   90.00
#
_symmetry.space_group_name_H-M   'P 1'
#
loop_
_entity.id
_entity.type
_entity.pdbx_description
1 polymer ?
#
loop_
_entity_poly.entity_id
_entity_poly.type
_entity_poly.pdbx_seq_one_letter_code
_entity_poly.pdbx_strand_id
1 'polypeptide(L)'
;MFKINIPILLTVFCTFPSYGMKVFDMKEIRDPSTLQIKVLQDWHPVNGVIETRQKLVTINMGDLWPGQEYRIPVRMVVPAN
;
A
#
# COMPACT_ATOMS: atom_id res chain seq x y z
N MET A 1 -21.29 3.13 47.01
CA MET A 1 -21.76 2.07 46.08
C MET A 1 -22.33 2.76 44.84
N PHE A 2 -21.49 3.06 43.84
CA PHE A 2 -21.93 3.73 42.60
C PHE A 2 -22.44 2.69 41.62
N LYS A 3 -23.76 2.68 41.37
CA LYS A 3 -24.38 1.85 40.33
C LYS A 3 -24.18 2.55 38.98
N ILE A 4 -23.25 2.02 38.18
CA ILE A 4 -23.02 2.49 36.81
C ILE A 4 -24.21 2.01 35.96
N ASN A 5 -24.96 2.96 35.41
CA ASN A 5 -26.09 2.69 34.54
C ASN A 5 -25.59 2.15 33.18
N ILE A 6 -25.97 0.91 32.87
CA ILE A 6 -25.60 0.13 31.68
C ILE A 6 -25.93 0.79 30.32
N PRO A 7 -26.92 1.69 30.12
CA PRO A 7 -27.21 2.18 28.77
C PRO A 7 -26.20 3.21 28.23
N ILE A 8 -25.35 3.80 29.08
CA ILE A 8 -24.39 4.84 28.63
C ILE A 8 -23.16 4.21 27.94
N LEU A 9 -22.82 2.96 28.25
CA LEU A 9 -21.64 2.30 27.66
C LEU A 9 -21.89 1.80 26.22
N LEU A 10 -23.16 1.54 25.86
CA LEU A 10 -23.51 0.98 24.55
C LEU A 10 -23.60 2.03 23.43
N THR A 11 -23.86 3.29 23.76
CA THR A 11 -24.03 4.36 22.76
C THR A 11 -22.70 4.90 22.21
N VAL A 12 -21.59 4.70 22.93
CA VAL A 12 -20.27 5.23 22.55
C VAL A 12 -19.60 4.41 21.42
N PHE A 13 -19.99 3.16 21.22
CA PHE A 13 -19.33 2.26 20.25
C PHE A 13 -19.89 2.33 18.81
N CYS A 14 -20.98 3.05 18.55
CA CYS A 14 -21.66 2.99 17.25
C CYS A 14 -21.43 4.20 16.33
N THR A 15 -20.58 5.16 16.73
CA THR A 15 -20.16 6.26 15.85
C THR A 15 -18.70 6.08 15.43
N PHE A 16 -18.35 4.93 14.87
CA PHE A 16 -17.21 4.91 13.96
C PHE A 16 -17.73 5.54 12.67
N PRO A 17 -17.31 6.76 12.29
CA PRO A 17 -17.57 7.21 10.94
C PRO A 17 -17.02 6.12 10.02
N SER A 18 -17.87 5.60 9.13
CA SER A 18 -17.41 4.91 7.94
C SER A 18 -16.67 5.97 7.14
N TYR A 19 -15.40 6.20 7.48
CA TYR A 19 -14.48 6.88 6.60
C TYR A 19 -14.45 5.96 5.39
N GLY A 20 -15.17 6.35 4.34
CA GLY A 20 -14.82 5.99 2.98
C GLY A 20 -13.44 6.58 2.74
N MET A 21 -12.43 5.95 3.35
CA MET A 21 -11.06 6.39 3.30
C MET A 21 -10.69 6.21 1.84
N LYS A 22 -10.45 7.33 1.15
CA LYS A 22 -9.95 7.30 -0.21
C LYS A 22 -8.48 6.88 -0.10
N VAL A 23 -8.25 5.59 0.17
CA VAL A 23 -6.93 4.98 0.37
C VAL A 23 -6.06 5.18 -0.87
N PHE A 24 -6.70 5.27 -2.04
CA PHE A 24 -6.02 5.40 -3.32
C PHE A 24 -6.45 6.66 -4.06
N ASP A 25 -5.50 7.52 -4.42
CA ASP A 25 -5.74 8.58 -5.39
C ASP A 25 -5.55 8.06 -6.82
N MET A 26 -6.68 7.78 -7.47
CA MET A 26 -6.69 7.27 -8.84
C MET A 26 -6.17 8.25 -9.89
N LYS A 27 -6.05 9.56 -9.59
CA LYS A 27 -5.45 10.53 -10.52
C LYS A 27 -3.94 10.46 -10.42
N GLU A 28 -3.40 10.46 -9.21
CA GLU A 28 -1.96 10.33 -8.97
C GLU A 28 -1.44 8.97 -9.47
N ILE A 29 -2.10 7.86 -9.11
CA ILE A 29 -1.67 6.52 -9.55
C ILE A 29 -1.56 6.38 -11.09
N ARG A 30 -2.35 7.15 -11.86
CA ARG A 30 -2.29 7.16 -13.32
C ARG A 30 -1.23 8.07 -13.90
N ASP A 31 -0.72 9.03 -13.12
CA ASP A 31 0.36 9.92 -13.51
C ASP A 31 1.70 9.34 -13.04
N PRO A 32 2.53 8.79 -13.95
CA PRO A 32 3.81 8.18 -13.60
C PRO A 32 4.77 9.12 -12.88
N SER A 33 4.63 10.44 -13.06
CA SER A 33 5.48 11.44 -12.42
C SER A 33 5.21 11.60 -10.92
N THR A 34 4.05 11.15 -10.44
CA THR A 34 3.66 11.21 -9.03
C THR A 34 3.98 9.93 -8.26
N LEU A 35 4.32 8.84 -8.96
CA LEU A 35 4.60 7.55 -8.35
C LEU A 35 5.90 7.59 -7.55
N GLN A 36 5.81 7.36 -6.25
CA GLN A 36 6.98 7.28 -5.38
C GLN A 36 7.55 5.86 -5.40
N ILE A 37 8.58 5.66 -6.20
CA ILE A 37 9.22 4.36 -6.41
C ILE A 37 10.42 4.22 -5.47
N LYS A 38 10.51 3.08 -4.78
CA LYS A 38 11.71 2.66 -4.04
C LYS A 38 12.25 1.38 -4.66
N VAL A 39 13.54 1.39 -5.02
CA VAL A 39 14.22 0.19 -5.52
C VAL A 39 14.54 -0.72 -4.35
N LEU A 40 14.03 -1.95 -4.37
CA LEU A 40 14.35 -2.98 -3.37
C LEU A 40 15.55 -3.82 -3.82
N GLN A 41 15.59 -4.14 -5.11
CA GLN A 41 16.70 -4.83 -5.75
C GLN A 41 16.84 -4.28 -7.15
N ASP A 42 18.02 -3.76 -7.48
CA ASP A 42 18.27 -3.25 -8.83
C ASP A 42 18.40 -4.40 -9.84
N TRP A 43 18.57 -4.04 -11.11
CA TRP A 43 18.74 -5.01 -12.19
C TRP A 43 19.85 -6.01 -11.87
N HIS A 44 19.49 -7.28 -11.87
CA HIS A 44 20.43 -8.39 -11.70
C HIS A 44 20.06 -9.54 -12.64
N PRO A 45 21.05 -10.31 -13.10
CA PRO A 45 20.78 -11.50 -13.88
C PRO A 45 20.11 -12.57 -13.02
N VAL A 46 19.15 -13.27 -13.59
CA VAL A 46 18.51 -14.44 -13.00
C VAL A 46 18.58 -15.57 -14.02
N ASN A 47 19.33 -16.60 -13.65
CA ASN A 47 19.53 -17.79 -14.47
C ASN A 47 18.25 -18.62 -14.52
N GLY A 48 17.97 -19.20 -15.68
CA GLY A 48 16.81 -20.05 -15.92
C GLY A 48 16.90 -20.69 -17.30
N VAL A 49 15.81 -21.35 -17.74
CA VAL A 49 15.70 -21.90 -19.10
C VAL A 49 15.89 -20.81 -20.15
N ILE A 50 15.38 -19.61 -19.84
CA ILE A 50 15.65 -18.37 -20.57
C ILE A 50 16.30 -17.43 -19.56
N GLU A 51 17.48 -16.92 -19.88
CA GLU A 51 18.15 -15.93 -19.04
C GLU A 51 17.34 -14.64 -18.99
N THR A 52 17.18 -14.08 -17.79
CA THR A 52 16.45 -12.84 -17.58
C THR A 52 17.27 -11.84 -16.78
N ARG A 53 16.98 -10.56 -16.95
CA ARG A 53 17.34 -9.51 -16.00
C ARG A 53 16.09 -9.13 -15.24
N GLN A 54 16.21 -9.04 -13.92
CA GLN A 54 15.08 -8.74 -13.05
C GLN A 54 15.38 -7.56 -12.14
N LYS A 55 14.37 -6.75 -11.86
CA LYS A 55 14.43 -5.63 -10.93
C LYS A 55 13.18 -5.64 -10.07
N LEU A 56 13.36 -5.47 -8.76
CA LEU A 56 12.27 -5.40 -7.80
C LEU A 56 12.18 -3.99 -7.26
N VAL A 57 11.01 -3.37 -7.45
CA VAL A 57 10.70 -2.06 -6.90
C VAL A 57 9.44 -2.16 -6.04
N THR A 58 9.22 -1.15 -5.23
CA THR A 58 7.96 -0.95 -4.53
C THR A 58 7.45 0.46 -4.77
N ILE A 59 6.16 0.57 -5.04
CA ILE A 59 5.50 1.82 -5.41
C ILE A 59 4.53 2.19 -4.29
N ASN A 60 4.63 3.40 -3.78
CA ASN A 60 3.62 3.93 -2.85
C ASN A 60 2.34 4.26 -3.61
N MET A 61 1.20 3.73 -3.15
CA MET A 61 -0.11 3.92 -3.76
C MET A 61 -1.02 4.85 -2.94
N GLY A 62 -0.53 5.35 -1.80
CA GLY A 62 -1.28 6.16 -0.84
C GLY A 62 -1.06 5.66 0.59
N ASP A 63 -1.84 6.18 1.53
CA ASP A 63 -1.77 5.81 2.94
C ASP A 63 -2.94 4.88 3.31
N LEU A 64 -2.63 3.67 3.80
CA LEU A 64 -3.65 2.73 4.30
C LEU A 64 -4.30 3.24 5.59
N TRP A 65 -3.48 3.90 6.41
CA TRP A 65 -3.84 4.65 7.60
C TRP A 65 -2.99 5.92 7.64
N PRO A 66 -3.39 6.97 8.36
CA PRO A 66 -2.57 8.19 8.47
C PRO A 66 -1.13 7.86 8.90
N GLY A 67 -0.16 8.16 8.02
CA GLY A 67 1.26 7.89 8.25
C GLY A 67 1.73 6.45 7.98
N GLN A 68 0.83 5.56 7.54
CA GLN A 68 1.18 4.21 7.09
C GLN A 68 1.03 4.09 5.57
N GLU A 69 2.16 4.25 4.88
CA GLU A 69 2.24 4.07 3.43
C GLU A 69 1.78 2.66 3.03
N TYR A 70 0.96 2.60 1.99
CA TYR A 70 0.55 1.38 1.33
C TYR A 70 1.42 1.17 0.08
N ARG A 71 2.30 0.18 0.16
CA ARG A 71 3.31 -0.09 -0.86
C ARG A 71 3.05 -1.40 -1.58
N ILE A 72 2.99 -1.34 -2.90
CA ILE A 72 2.83 -2.52 -3.77
C ILE A 72 4.18 -2.92 -4.35
N PRO A 73 4.63 -4.19 -4.20
CA PRO A 73 5.84 -4.67 -4.87
C PRO A 73 5.56 -4.96 -6.35
N VAL A 74 6.46 -4.51 -7.22
CA VAL A 74 6.42 -4.77 -8.66
C VAL A 74 7.76 -5.37 -9.09
N ARG A 75 7.69 -6.56 -9.69
CA ARG A 75 8.86 -7.22 -10.27
C ARG A 75 8.84 -7.01 -11.78
N MET A 76 9.87 -6.35 -12.29
CA MET A 76 10.12 -6.24 -13.72
C MET A 76 11.02 -7.40 -14.14
N VAL A 77 10.63 -8.10 -15.20
CA VAL A 77 11.37 -9.24 -15.77
C VAL A 77 11.54 -8.99 -17.26
N VAL A 78 12.77 -8.96 -17.72
CA VAL A 78 13.11 -8.78 -19.15
C VAL A 78 14.08 -9.87 -19.59
N PRO A 79 14.09 -10.28 -20.87
CA PRO A 79 15.13 -11.16 -21.39
C PRO A 79 16.53 -10.56 -21.17
N ALA A 80 17.51 -11.44 -20.92
CA ALA A 80 18.90 -11.03 -20.82
C ALA A 80 19.47 -10.61 -22.19
N ASN A 81 19.01 -11.24 -23.28
CA ASN A 81 19.29 -10.94 -24.69
C ASN A 81 18.07 -11.28 -25.57
#